data_AF-A0A916GPL3-F1
#
_entry.id   AF-A0A916GPL3-F1
#
_cell.length_a   1.000
_cell.length_b   1.000
_cell.length_c   1.000
_cell.angle_alpha   90.00
_cell.angle_beta   90.00
_cell.angle_gamma   90.00
#
_symmetry.space_group_name_H-M   'P 1'
#
loop_
_entity.id
_entity.type
_entity.pdbx_description
1 polymer ?
#
loop_
_entity_poly.entity_id
_entity_poly.type
_entity_poly.pdbx_seq_one_letter_code
_entity_poly.pdbx_strand_id
1 'polypeptide(L)'
;MKRAIAAVVLSIISMWAILFFGGMVVMLVIGPESAFKPGLWEWSTTWVVVNLVLDVSAAVVGGFLCSLIARRQRPVFVLAGIVLVSGLVVAIIQMTNPHPDPGPRTISLVLRNWESMKAMSENSLTPLWVQYANTVIGIAGVLAGGRLKKPGDRDALD
;
A
#
# COMPACT_ATOMS: atom_id res chain seq x y z
N MET A 1 7.59 22.16 14.74
CA MET A 1 6.98 20.84 15.06
C MET A 1 5.61 20.63 14.40
N LYS A 2 4.63 21.53 14.56
CA LYS A 2 3.29 21.40 13.94
C LYS A 2 3.31 21.09 12.43
N ARG A 3 4.14 21.79 11.66
CA ARG A 3 4.33 21.54 10.21
C ARG A 3 4.89 20.15 9.88
N ALA A 4 5.79 19.62 10.72
CA ALA A 4 6.36 18.29 10.50
C ALA A 4 5.32 17.19 10.77
N ILE A 5 4.50 17.35 11.82
CA ILE A 5 3.40 16.42 12.10
C ILE A 5 2.36 16.50 10.97
N ALA A 6 1.97 17.71 10.56
CA ALA A 6 1.04 17.89 9.45
C ALA A 6 1.57 17.26 8.15
N ALA A 7 2.87 17.38 7.86
CA ALA A 7 3.49 16.74 6.69
C ALA A 7 3.33 15.21 6.73
N VAL A 8 3.64 14.57 7.86
CA VAL A 8 3.51 13.12 8.02
C VAL A 8 2.05 12.69 7.89
N VAL A 9 1.13 13.37 8.58
CA VAL A 9 -0.30 13.04 8.55
C VAL A 9 -0.88 13.17 7.14
N LEU A 10 -0.61 14.28 6.45
CA LEU A 10 -1.08 14.50 5.07
C LEU A 10 -0.49 13.47 4.10
N SER A 11 0.76 13.06 4.31
CA SER A 11 1.39 12.02 3.49
C SER A 11 0.75 10.66 3.69
N ILE A 12 0.46 10.28 4.94
CA ILE A 12 -0.25 9.03 5.26
C ILE A 12 -1.66 9.04 4.63
N ILE A 13 -2.40 10.14 4.78
CA ILE A 13 -3.74 10.29 4.18
C ILE A 13 -3.65 10.19 2.65
N SER A 14 -2.67 10.85 2.03
CA SER A 14 -2.45 10.76 0.59
C SER A 14 -2.15 9.34 0.14
N MET A 15 -1.26 8.62 0.83
CA MET A 15 -0.94 7.23 0.51
C MET A 15 -2.19 6.37 0.59
N TRP A 16 -2.95 6.49 1.68
CA TRP A 16 -4.20 5.75 1.86
C TRP A 16 -5.21 6.05 0.75
N ALA A 17 -5.39 7.32 0.39
CA ALA A 17 -6.30 7.71 -0.68
C ALA A 17 -5.88 7.11 -2.03
N ILE A 18 -4.58 7.14 -2.37
CA ILE A 18 -4.07 6.56 -3.62
C ILE A 18 -4.32 5.05 -3.66
N LEU A 19 -4.00 4.34 -2.57
CA LEU A 19 -4.20 2.90 -2.50
C LEU A 19 -5.69 2.54 -2.57
N PHE A 20 -6.54 3.26 -1.83
CA PHE A 20 -7.97 3.01 -1.78
C PHE A 20 -8.64 3.30 -3.12
N PHE A 21 -8.53 4.52 -3.64
CA PHE A 21 -9.16 4.91 -4.90
C PHE A 21 -8.51 4.21 -6.10
N GLY A 22 -7.19 4.04 -6.10
CA GLY A 22 -6.47 3.30 -7.13
C GLY A 22 -6.88 1.84 -7.16
N GLY A 23 -6.99 1.19 -6.00
CA GLY A 23 -7.48 -0.17 -5.87
C GLY A 23 -8.91 -0.32 -6.39
N MET A 24 -9.80 0.64 -6.10
CA MET A 24 -11.16 0.66 -6.64
C MET A 24 -11.17 0.80 -8.17
N VAL A 25 -10.42 1.74 -8.73
CA VAL A 25 -10.35 1.93 -10.18
C VAL A 25 -9.81 0.68 -10.87
N VAL A 26 -8.74 0.09 -10.33
CA VAL A 26 -8.19 -1.17 -10.82
C VAL A 26 -9.26 -2.26 -10.80
N MET A 27 -9.95 -2.46 -9.67
CA MET A 27 -11.07 -3.41 -9.55
C MET A 27 -12.18 -3.21 -10.59
N LEU A 28 -12.52 -1.96 -10.91
CA LEU A 28 -13.53 -1.64 -11.91
C LEU A 28 -13.06 -1.91 -13.34
N VAL A 29 -11.76 -1.77 -13.61
CA VAL A 29 -11.17 -1.95 -14.96
C VAL A 29 -10.91 -3.41 -15.28
N ILE A 30 -10.23 -4.16 -14.39
CA ILE A 30 -9.90 -5.57 -14.63
C ILE A 30 -11.00 -6.54 -14.16
N GLY A 31 -11.89 -6.09 -13.29
CA GLY A 31 -12.96 -6.89 -12.71
C GLY A 31 -12.49 -7.77 -11.54
N PRO A 32 -13.41 -8.12 -10.62
CA PRO A 32 -13.10 -8.90 -9.42
C PRO A 32 -12.72 -10.35 -9.71
N GLU A 33 -13.16 -10.92 -10.84
CA GLU A 33 -12.81 -12.29 -11.21
C GLU A 33 -11.35 -12.44 -11.66
N SER A 34 -10.85 -11.44 -12.39
CA SER A 34 -9.46 -11.39 -12.87
C SER A 34 -8.45 -11.14 -11.75
N ALA A 35 -8.92 -10.69 -10.58
CA ALA A 35 -8.07 -10.44 -9.42
C ALA A 35 -7.53 -11.74 -8.78
N PHE A 36 -8.16 -12.87 -9.06
CA PHE A 36 -7.82 -14.17 -8.48
C PHE A 36 -7.48 -15.20 -9.54
N LYS A 37 -6.74 -16.24 -9.15
CA LYS A 37 -6.56 -17.42 -10.00
C LYS A 37 -7.91 -18.15 -10.16
N PRO A 38 -8.20 -18.73 -11.33
CA PRO A 38 -9.44 -19.48 -11.54
C PRO A 38 -9.62 -20.59 -10.49
N GLY A 39 -10.76 -20.61 -9.80
CA GLY A 39 -11.10 -21.62 -8.80
C GLY A 39 -10.34 -21.55 -7.47
N LEU A 40 -9.45 -20.57 -7.28
CA LEU A 40 -8.63 -20.38 -6.07
C LEU A 40 -8.86 -18.99 -5.47
N TRP A 41 -8.68 -18.87 -4.16
CA TRP A 41 -8.69 -17.59 -3.44
C TRP A 41 -7.33 -16.89 -3.42
N GLU A 42 -6.36 -17.41 -4.16
CA GLU A 42 -5.04 -16.80 -4.33
C GLU A 42 -5.09 -15.69 -5.39
N TRP A 43 -4.40 -14.58 -5.13
CA TRP A 43 -4.32 -13.46 -6.05
C TRP A 43 -3.65 -13.85 -7.38
N SER A 44 -4.17 -13.31 -8.47
CA SER A 44 -3.57 -13.49 -9.79
C SER A 44 -2.26 -12.69 -9.91
N THR A 45 -1.34 -13.15 -10.75
CA THR A 45 -0.09 -12.43 -11.00
C THR A 45 -0.34 -11.01 -11.52
N THR A 46 -1.37 -10.84 -12.37
CA THR A 46 -1.79 -9.54 -12.88
C THR A 46 -2.21 -8.60 -11.75
N TRP A 47 -3.02 -9.08 -10.81
CA TRP A 47 -3.45 -8.30 -9.65
C TRP A 47 -2.25 -7.89 -8.79
N VAL A 48 -1.33 -8.82 -8.51
CA VAL A 48 -0.13 -8.55 -7.73
C VAL A 48 0.73 -7.47 -8.39
N VAL A 49 1.00 -7.58 -9.70
CA VAL A 49 1.83 -6.60 -10.43
C VAL A 49 1.18 -5.21 -10.42
N VAL A 50 -0.13 -5.11 -10.65
CA VAL A 50 -0.83 -3.82 -10.64
C VAL A 50 -0.82 -3.18 -9.26
N ASN A 51 -1.05 -3.96 -8.20
CA ASN A 51 -0.96 -3.45 -6.83
C ASN A 51 0.47 -3.02 -6.48
N LEU A 52 1.47 -3.75 -6.92
CA LEU A 52 2.87 -3.38 -6.73
C LEU A 52 3.18 -2.00 -7.31
N VAL A 53 2.71 -1.72 -8.53
CA VAL A 53 2.88 -0.41 -9.18
C VAL A 53 2.13 0.69 -8.43
N LEU A 54 0.93 0.38 -7.93
CA LEU A 54 0.15 1.31 -7.13
C LEU A 54 0.82 1.63 -5.79
N ASP A 55 1.38 0.62 -5.12
CA ASP A 55 2.13 0.73 -3.87
C ASP A 55 3.38 1.60 -4.04
N VAL A 56 4.17 1.37 -5.11
CA VAL A 56 5.31 2.22 -5.46
C VAL A 56 4.85 3.67 -5.64
N SER A 57 3.78 3.87 -6.41
CA SER A 57 3.26 5.20 -6.73
C SER A 57 2.81 5.94 -5.48
N ALA A 58 2.05 5.27 -4.62
CA ALA A 58 1.60 5.81 -3.33
C ALA A 58 2.79 6.18 -2.44
N ALA A 59 3.77 5.28 -2.29
CA ALA A 59 4.96 5.50 -1.47
C ALA A 59 5.79 6.71 -1.95
N VAL A 60 6.01 6.82 -3.26
CA VAL A 60 6.74 7.95 -3.86
C VAL A 60 6.00 9.26 -3.63
N VAL A 61 4.69 9.29 -3.87
CA VAL A 61 3.88 10.51 -3.64
C VAL A 61 3.86 10.89 -2.17
N GLY A 62 3.69 9.92 -1.26
CA GLY A 62 3.73 10.16 0.18
C GLY A 62 5.07 10.73 0.64
N GLY A 63 6.19 10.15 0.20
CA GLY A 63 7.52 10.67 0.49
C GLY A 63 7.74 12.08 -0.05
N PHE A 64 7.28 12.33 -1.29
CA PHE A 64 7.37 13.63 -1.94
C PHE A 64 6.59 14.70 -1.18
N LEU A 65 5.31 14.46 -0.88
CA LEU A 65 4.47 15.38 -0.11
C LEU A 65 5.04 15.65 1.28
N CYS A 66 5.57 14.62 1.95
CA CYS A 66 6.21 14.78 3.25
C CYS A 66 7.39 15.77 3.15
N SER A 67 8.26 15.60 2.16
CA SER A 67 9.41 16.48 1.94
C SER A 67 9.02 17.88 1.50
N LEU A 68 7.93 18.03 0.75
CA LEU A 68 7.44 19.30 0.25
C LEU A 68 6.98 20.19 1.42
N ILE A 69 6.19 19.61 2.33
CA ILE A 69 5.60 20.30 3.48
C ILE A 69 6.62 20.46 4.62
N ALA A 70 7.50 19.47 4.81
CA ALA A 70 8.54 19.54 5.83
C ALA A 70 9.67 20.51 5.45
N ARG A 71 10.14 21.25 6.45
CA ARG A 71 11.32 22.12 6.33
C ARG A 71 12.64 21.34 6.34
N ARG A 72 12.66 20.15 6.95
CA ARG A 72 13.86 19.31 7.13
C ARG A 72 13.61 17.90 6.61
N GLN A 73 14.68 17.13 6.39
CA GLN A 73 14.62 15.74 5.91
C GLN A 73 14.21 14.72 7.00
N ARG A 74 14.37 15.06 8.29
CA ARG A 74 14.06 14.15 9.41
C ARG A 74 12.63 13.55 9.36
N PRO A 75 11.56 14.30 9.05
CA PRO A 75 10.20 13.74 8.96
C PRO A 75 10.03 12.67 7.88
N VAL A 76 10.79 12.72 6.79
CA VAL A 76 10.77 11.68 5.74
C VAL A 76 11.31 10.35 6.30
N PHE A 77 12.38 10.40 7.09
CA PHE A 77 12.91 9.21 7.77
C PHE A 77 11.95 8.66 8.82
N VAL A 78 11.23 9.55 9.54
CA VAL A 78 10.17 9.12 10.47
C VAL A 78 9.06 8.42 9.72
N LEU A 79 8.61 8.96 8.58
CA LEU A 79 7.59 8.33 7.74
C LEU A 79 8.05 6.96 7.23
N ALA A 80 9.29 6.84 6.74
CA ALA A 80 9.87 5.56 6.33
C ALA A 80 9.94 4.56 7.48
N GLY A 81 10.28 5.02 8.69
CA GLY A 81 10.24 4.20 9.91
C GLY A 81 8.84 3.71 10.27
N ILE A 82 7.82 4.56 10.13
CA ILE A 82 6.42 4.17 10.34
C ILE A 82 6.02 3.09 9.34
N VAL A 83 6.33 3.25 8.06
CA VAL A 83 6.03 2.26 7.02
C VAL A 83 6.72 0.92 7.30
N LEU A 84 7.98 0.94 7.73
CA LEU A 84 8.71 -0.26 8.15
C LEU A 84 8.02 -0.97 9.32
N VAL A 85 7.68 -0.24 10.38
CA VAL A 85 7.01 -0.80 11.56
C VAL A 85 5.64 -1.37 11.17
N SER A 86 4.85 -0.65 10.37
CA SER A 86 3.56 -1.12 9.89
C SER A 86 3.69 -2.41 9.07
N GLY A 87 4.66 -2.47 8.14
CA GLY A 87 4.91 -3.68 7.34
C GLY A 87 5.31 -4.88 8.20
N LEU A 88 6.17 -4.66 9.20
CA LEU A 88 6.57 -5.72 10.15
C LEU A 88 5.39 -6.19 11.00
N VAL A 89 4.56 -5.28 11.51
CA VAL A 89 3.37 -5.62 12.30
C VAL A 89 2.41 -6.47 11.48
N VAL A 90 2.15 -6.08 10.22
CA VAL A 90 1.29 -6.87 9.31
C VAL A 90 1.87 -8.25 9.05
N ALA A 91 3.17 -8.35 8.78
CA ALA A 91 3.83 -9.64 8.56
C ALA A 91 3.73 -10.57 9.79
N ILE A 92 3.93 -10.03 11.00
CA ILE A 92 3.78 -10.78 12.25
C ILE A 92 2.35 -11.28 12.42
N ILE A 93 1.34 -10.40 12.22
CA ILE A 93 -0.07 -10.77 12.35
C ILE A 93 -0.42 -11.93 11.40
N GLN A 94 0.08 -11.91 10.17
CA GLN A 94 -0.17 -12.97 9.20
C GLN A 94 0.52 -14.29 9.55
N MET A 95 1.72 -14.23 10.13
CA MET A 95 2.41 -15.45 10.62
C MET A 95 1.70 -16.07 11.82
N THR A 96 1.13 -15.24 12.70
CA THR A 96 0.43 -15.72 13.91
C THR A 96 -0.99 -16.18 13.64
N ASN A 97 -1.59 -15.76 12.51
CA ASN A 97 -2.93 -16.16 12.09
C ASN A 97 -2.85 -16.96 10.79
N PRO A 98 -2.43 -18.24 10.85
CA PRO A 98 -2.48 -19.11 9.68
C PRO A 98 -3.92 -19.17 9.18
N HIS A 99 -4.14 -18.69 7.97
CA HIS A 99 -5.45 -18.72 7.34
C HIS A 99 -5.82 -20.19 7.12
N PRO A 100 -6.95 -20.68 7.65
CA PRO A 100 -7.47 -22.00 7.31
C PRO A 100 -7.61 -22.07 5.79
N ASP A 101 -7.27 -23.21 5.19
CA ASP A 101 -7.43 -23.38 3.74
C ASP A 101 -8.91 -23.15 3.39
N PRO A 102 -9.24 -22.08 2.64
CA PRO A 102 -10.62 -21.67 2.41
C PRO A 102 -11.37 -22.61 1.45
N GLY A 103 -10.70 -23.65 0.94
CA GLY A 103 -11.25 -24.58 -0.02
C GLY A 103 -11.40 -23.94 -1.42
N PRO A 104 -12.02 -24.66 -2.37
CA PRO A 104 -12.19 -24.19 -3.74
C PRO A 104 -13.11 -22.96 -3.81
N ARG A 105 -12.77 -21.99 -4.65
CA ARG A 105 -13.60 -20.81 -4.90
C ARG A 105 -14.80 -21.19 -5.76
N THR A 106 -15.95 -21.40 -5.11
CA THR A 106 -17.21 -21.84 -5.76
C THR A 106 -18.16 -20.70 -6.11
N ILE A 107 -17.91 -19.48 -5.62
CA ILE A 107 -18.78 -18.31 -5.79
C ILE A 107 -18.19 -17.39 -6.87
N SER A 108 -19.04 -16.89 -7.77
CA SER A 108 -18.64 -15.81 -8.68
C SER A 108 -18.59 -14.47 -7.93
N LEU A 109 -17.49 -13.74 -8.08
CA LEU A 109 -17.25 -12.49 -7.39
C LEU A 109 -17.96 -11.33 -8.12
N VAL A 110 -18.96 -10.75 -7.45
CA VAL A 110 -19.66 -9.54 -7.91
C VAL A 110 -19.49 -8.45 -6.87
N LEU A 111 -18.83 -7.35 -7.23
CA LEU A 111 -18.51 -6.23 -6.31
C LEU A 111 -19.73 -5.61 -5.63
N ARG A 112 -20.93 -5.73 -6.23
CA ARG A 112 -22.18 -5.22 -5.67
C ARG A 112 -22.79 -6.14 -4.60
N ASN A 113 -22.33 -7.39 -4.51
CA ASN A 113 -22.86 -8.35 -3.54
C ASN A 113 -22.02 -8.33 -2.26
N TRP A 114 -22.67 -8.06 -1.13
CA TRP A 114 -22.08 -8.11 0.20
C TRP A 114 -21.41 -9.46 0.50
N GLU A 115 -22.02 -10.58 0.09
CA GLU A 115 -21.46 -11.91 0.33
C GLU A 115 -20.14 -12.11 -0.44
N SER A 116 -20.06 -11.63 -1.69
CA SER A 116 -18.83 -11.69 -2.47
C SER A 116 -17.73 -10.84 -1.84
N MET A 117 -18.05 -9.64 -1.33
CA MET A 117 -17.08 -8.79 -0.64
C MET A 117 -16.59 -9.41 0.66
N LYS A 118 -17.50 -10.00 1.44
CA LYS A 118 -17.17 -10.72 2.67
C LYS A 118 -16.28 -11.92 2.38
N ALA A 119 -16.66 -12.76 1.41
CA ALA A 119 -15.89 -13.94 1.02
C ALA A 119 -14.50 -13.56 0.48
N MET A 120 -14.39 -12.46 -0.28
CA MET A 120 -13.12 -11.92 -0.73
C MET A 120 -12.26 -11.49 0.46
N SER A 121 -12.81 -10.76 1.43
CA SER A 121 -12.06 -10.29 2.60
C SER A 121 -11.61 -11.40 3.54
N GLU A 122 -12.41 -12.46 3.70
CA GLU A 122 -12.13 -13.54 4.65
C GLU A 122 -11.22 -14.62 4.08
N ASN A 123 -11.31 -14.88 2.76
CA ASN A 123 -10.63 -16.01 2.14
C ASN A 123 -9.43 -15.59 1.27
N SER A 124 -9.18 -14.29 1.06
CA SER A 124 -8.07 -13.83 0.23
C SER A 124 -6.72 -14.26 0.81
N LEU A 125 -6.02 -15.11 0.06
CA LEU A 125 -4.66 -15.51 0.41
C LEU A 125 -3.67 -14.56 -0.27
N THR A 126 -3.09 -13.65 0.51
CA THR A 126 -1.96 -12.84 0.05
C THR A 126 -0.67 -13.66 0.19
N PRO A 127 0.09 -13.90 -0.89
CA PRO A 127 1.36 -14.61 -0.77
C PRO A 127 2.32 -13.85 0.16
N LEU A 128 2.97 -14.55 1.10
CA LEU A 128 3.85 -13.92 2.10
C LEU A 128 4.97 -13.07 1.46
N TRP A 129 5.51 -13.51 0.33
CA TRP A 129 6.56 -12.77 -0.38
C TRP A 129 6.10 -11.39 -0.86
N VAL A 130 4.81 -11.23 -1.22
CA VAL A 130 4.24 -9.96 -1.67
C VAL A 130 4.26 -8.94 -0.52
N GLN A 131 4.03 -9.38 0.72
CA GLN A 131 4.05 -8.48 1.88
C GLN A 131 5.45 -7.96 2.18
N TYR A 132 6.46 -8.82 2.07
CA TYR A 132 7.86 -8.40 2.18
C TYR A 132 8.22 -7.42 1.06
N ALA A 133 7.83 -7.72 -0.17
CA ALA A 133 8.04 -6.83 -1.31
C ALA A 133 7.39 -5.46 -1.06
N ASN A 134 6.13 -5.42 -0.62
CA ASN A 134 5.39 -4.19 -0.35
C ASN A 134 6.04 -3.35 0.76
N THR A 135 6.57 -4.00 1.81
CA THR A 135 7.28 -3.29 2.88
C THR A 135 8.57 -2.65 2.38
N VAL A 136 9.38 -3.40 1.62
CA VAL A 136 10.64 -2.90 1.04
C VAL A 136 10.37 -1.77 0.05
N ILE A 137 9.37 -1.96 -0.82
CA ILE A 137 8.94 -0.99 -1.80
C ILE A 137 8.40 0.27 -1.13
N GLY A 138 7.61 0.14 -0.07
CA GLY A 138 7.09 1.28 0.69
C GLY A 138 8.21 2.15 1.25
N ILE A 139 9.22 1.53 1.86
CA ILE A 139 10.39 2.25 2.39
C ILE A 139 11.19 2.91 1.26
N ALA A 140 11.51 2.14 0.21
CA ALA A 140 12.30 2.63 -0.92
C ALA A 140 11.58 3.79 -1.63
N GLY A 141 10.27 3.66 -1.85
CA GLY A 141 9.43 4.67 -2.48
C GLY A 141 9.34 5.94 -1.65
N VAL A 142 9.10 5.85 -0.34
CA VAL A 142 9.06 7.03 0.55
C VAL A 142 10.40 7.77 0.54
N LEU A 143 11.51 7.04 0.63
CA LEU A 143 12.85 7.64 0.60
C LEU A 143 13.18 8.26 -0.76
N ALA A 144 12.81 7.60 -1.86
CA ALA A 144 12.99 8.12 -3.21
C ALA A 144 12.15 9.39 -3.42
N GLY A 145 10.87 9.35 -3.07
CA GLY A 145 9.95 10.48 -3.16
C GLY A 145 10.43 11.69 -2.35
N GLY A 146 10.91 11.46 -1.12
CA GLY A 146 11.42 12.53 -0.27
C GLY A 146 12.71 13.18 -0.76
N ARG A 147 13.43 12.54 -1.68
CA ARG A 147 14.62 13.08 -2.35
C ARG A 147 14.32 13.91 -3.59
N LEU A 148 13.10 13.85 -4.14
CA LEU A 148 12.72 14.60 -5.35
C LEU A 148 12.64 16.13 -5.14
N LYS A 149 12.58 16.60 -3.89
CA LYS A 149 12.65 18.04 -3.58
C LYS A 149 14.06 18.58 -3.83
N LYS A 150 14.16 19.55 -4.76
CA LYS A 150 15.40 20.19 -5.22
C LYS A 150 16.22 20.79 -4.05
N PRO A 151 17.57 20.71 -4.09
CA PRO A 151 18.44 21.23 -3.02
C PRO A 151 18.26 22.74 -2.75
N GLY A 152 18.07 23.56 -3.79
CA GLY A 152 17.96 25.02 -3.64
C GLY A 152 16.77 25.52 -2.81
N ASP A 153 15.69 24.73 -2.68
CA ASP A 153 14.55 25.05 -1.80
C ASP A 153 14.81 24.68 -0.34
N ARG A 154 15.87 23.90 -0.06
CA ARG A 154 16.25 23.52 1.32
C ARG A 154 17.03 24.65 1.98
N ASP A 155 17.88 25.33 1.22
CA ASP A 155 18.77 26.39 1.69
C ASP A 155 18.05 27.74 1.86
N ALA A 156 16.93 27.96 1.16
CA ALA A 156 16.12 29.19 1.28
C ALA A 156 15.28 29.27 2.57
N LEU A 157 15.36 28.27 3.45
CA LEU A 157 14.48 28.12 4.61
C LEU A 157 15.23 27.97 5.95
N ASP A 158 16.55 27.88 5.93
CA ASP A 158 17.44 27.98 7.10
C ASP A 158 17.90 29.44 7.29
#